data_AF-A0A7X9DC97-F1
#
_entry.id   AF-A0A7X9DC97-F1
#
_cell.length_a   1.000
_cell.length_b   1.000
_cell.length_c   1.000
_cell.angle_alpha   90.00
_cell.angle_beta   90.00
_cell.angle_gamma   90.00
#
_symmetry.space_group_name_H-M   'P 1'
#
loop_
_entity.id
_entity.type
_entity.pdbx_description
1 polymer ?
#
loop_
_entity_poly.entity_id
_entity_poly.type
_entity_poly.pdbx_seq_one_letter_code
_entity_poly.pdbx_strand_id
1 'polypeptide(L)'
;MLISPELQQGLFNLVYFTWLHNSEVIAYALLCVLILIFQFVRPKRSNLLFFVGFLALLIQFEYVKHIAIPLQEQTLQTVMEQGAAAVKFQKLTDIFFQKLLPLGLYLFGWGSVALAIFFNSQKNKEKDTDKPESK
;
A
#
# COMPACT_ATOMS: atom_id res chain seq x y z
N MET A 1 -34.31 22.79 -13.09
CA MET A 1 -33.21 21.81 -13.16
C MET A 1 -32.06 22.41 -12.37
N LEU A 2 -31.72 21.89 -11.19
CA LEU A 2 -30.83 22.57 -10.22
C LEU A 2 -29.33 22.42 -10.53
N ILE A 3 -28.96 21.77 -11.63
CA ILE A 3 -27.57 21.54 -12.04
C ILE A 3 -27.49 21.78 -13.54
N SER A 4 -26.60 22.68 -13.99
CA SER A 4 -26.39 22.94 -15.41
C SER A 4 -25.68 21.75 -16.08
N PRO A 5 -25.86 21.52 -17.40
CA PRO A 5 -25.16 20.45 -18.11
C PRO A 5 -23.64 20.52 -17.96
N GLU A 6 -23.08 21.72 -17.91
CA GLU A 6 -21.64 21.95 -17.73
C GLU A 6 -21.18 21.52 -16.34
N LEU A 7 -21.97 21.80 -15.30
CA LEU A 7 -21.70 21.35 -13.93
C LEU A 7 -21.79 19.83 -13.82
N GLN A 8 -22.74 19.19 -14.51
CA GLN A 8 -22.84 17.73 -14.57
C GLN A 8 -21.58 17.11 -15.21
N GLN A 9 -21.13 17.65 -16.33
CA GLN A 9 -19.93 17.17 -17.01
C GLN A 9 -18.67 17.41 -16.18
N GLY A 10 -18.57 18.57 -15.50
CA GLY A 10 -17.49 18.89 -14.59
C GLY A 10 -17.39 17.89 -13.42
N LEU A 11 -18.52 17.56 -12.79
CA LEU A 11 -18.57 16.57 -11.71
C LEU A 11 -18.20 15.17 -12.21
N PHE A 12 -18.71 14.76 -13.37
CA PHE A 12 -18.37 13.48 -13.98
C PHE A 12 -16.86 13.37 -14.23
N ASN A 13 -16.26 14.37 -14.87
CA ASN A 13 -14.83 14.40 -15.16
C ASN A 13 -14.00 14.35 -13.88
N LEU A 14 -14.38 15.12 -12.85
CA LEU A 14 -13.69 15.12 -11.56
C LEU A 14 -13.66 13.72 -10.92
N VAL A 15 -14.81 13.05 -10.86
CA VAL A 15 -14.90 11.69 -10.31
C VAL A 15 -14.10 10.71 -11.17
N TYR A 16 -14.26 10.77 -12.49
CA TYR A 16 -13.59 9.89 -13.43
C TYR A 16 -12.06 10.00 -13.35
N PHE A 17 -11.51 11.22 -13.39
CA PHE A 17 -10.07 11.44 -13.31
C PHE A 17 -9.50 11.13 -11.92
N THR A 18 -10.26 11.43 -10.86
CA THR A 18 -9.85 11.04 -9.50
C THR A 18 -9.72 9.53 -9.40
N TRP A 19 -10.70 8.78 -9.93
CA TRP A 19 -10.66 7.33 -9.95
C TRP A 19 -9.49 6.81 -10.78
N LEU A 20 -9.36 7.26 -12.03
CA LEU A 20 -8.33 6.81 -12.95
C LEU A 20 -6.91 7.01 -12.39
N HIS A 21 -6.70 8.06 -11.61
CA HIS A 21 -5.38 8.41 -11.07
C HIS A 21 -5.10 7.88 -9.65
N ASN A 22 -6.13 7.44 -8.92
CA ASN A 22 -6.03 7.05 -7.51
C ASN A 22 -6.72 5.72 -7.20
N SER A 23 -7.15 4.94 -8.19
CA SER A 23 -7.87 3.68 -7.96
C SER A 23 -7.10 2.71 -7.06
N GLU A 24 -5.78 2.63 -7.21
CA GLU A 24 -4.93 1.78 -6.38
C GLU A 24 -4.91 2.22 -4.92
N VAL A 25 -4.70 3.52 -4.66
CA VAL A 25 -4.70 4.06 -3.29
C VAL A 25 -6.05 3.87 -2.62
N ILE A 26 -7.14 4.09 -3.37
CA ILE A 26 -8.51 3.91 -2.89
C ILE A 26 -8.74 2.43 -2.54
N ALA A 27 -8.30 1.50 -3.39
CA ALA A 27 -8.44 0.07 -3.15
C ALA A 27 -7.68 -0.37 -1.88
N TYR A 28 -6.40 0.00 -1.74
CA TYR A 28 -5.62 -0.37 -0.56
C TYR A 28 -6.15 0.30 0.72
N ALA A 29 -6.58 1.56 0.66
CA ALA A 29 -7.18 2.26 1.80
C ALA A 29 -8.49 1.59 2.25
N LEU A 30 -9.37 1.24 1.31
CA LEU A 30 -10.61 0.52 1.61
C LEU A 30 -10.32 -0.86 2.22
N LEU A 31 -9.35 -1.60 1.68
CA LEU A 31 -8.95 -2.90 2.23
C LEU A 31 -8.39 -2.77 3.66
N CYS A 32 -7.58 -1.74 3.93
CA CYS A 32 -7.11 -1.44 5.29
C CYS A 32 -8.29 -1.20 6.25
N VAL A 33 -9.26 -0.38 5.87
CA VAL A 33 -10.45 -0.09 6.68
C VAL A 33 -11.26 -1.36 6.93
N LEU A 34 -11.56 -2.13 5.88
CA LEU A 34 -12.32 -3.38 5.98
C LEU A 34 -11.64 -4.41 6.89
N ILE A 35 -10.32 -4.58 6.75
CA ILE A 35 -9.56 -5.53 7.56
C ILE A 35 -9.46 -5.07 9.02
N LEU A 36 -9.33 -3.76 9.28
CA LEU A 36 -9.40 -3.22 10.64
C LEU A 36 -10.75 -3.52 11.27
N ILE A 37 -11.85 -3.27 10.56
CA ILE A 37 -13.21 -3.63 11.02
C ILE A 37 -13.29 -5.13 11.34
N PHE A 38 -12.82 -5.98 10.43
CA PHE A 38 -12.80 -7.43 10.67
C PHE A 38 -11.91 -7.84 11.83
N GLN A 39 -10.83 -7.13 12.11
CA GLN A 39 -9.97 -7.39 13.24
C GLN A 39 -10.68 -7.11 14.57
N PHE A 40 -11.52 -6.07 14.65
CA PHE A 40 -12.33 -5.80 15.84
C PHE A 40 -13.50 -6.76 16.00
N VAL A 41 -14.15 -7.16 14.90
CA VAL A 41 -15.31 -8.07 14.94
C VAL A 41 -14.89 -9.53 15.17
N ARG A 42 -13.81 -9.99 14.53
CA ARG A 42 -13.26 -11.35 14.66
C ARG A 42 -11.73 -11.34 14.62
N PRO A 43 -11.07 -11.12 15.78
CA PRO A 43 -9.62 -10.98 15.81
C PRO A 43 -8.93 -12.25 15.33
N LYS A 44 -8.13 -12.13 14.27
CA LYS A 44 -7.29 -13.20 13.73
C LYS A 44 -5.91 -12.64 13.42
N ARG A 45 -4.87 -13.42 13.70
CA ARG A 45 -3.48 -13.04 13.33
C ARG A 45 -3.34 -12.78 11.83
N SER A 46 -4.07 -13.52 10.98
CA SER A 46 -4.09 -13.30 9.53
C SER A 46 -4.65 -11.93 9.15
N ASN A 47 -5.62 -11.38 9.89
CA ASN A 47 -6.14 -10.04 9.62
C ASN A 47 -5.07 -8.97 9.86
N LEU A 48 -4.23 -9.12 10.89
CA LEU A 48 -3.11 -8.19 11.11
C LEU A 48 -2.09 -8.25 9.95
N LEU A 49 -1.81 -9.44 9.42
CA LEU A 49 -0.93 -9.59 8.25
C LEU A 49 -1.53 -8.97 6.99
N PHE A 50 -2.84 -9.16 6.75
CA PHE A 50 -3.53 -8.45 5.67
C PHE A 50 -3.45 -6.93 5.85
N PHE A 51 -3.69 -6.44 7.06
CA PHE A 51 -3.63 -5.01 7.36
C PHE A 51 -2.25 -4.44 7.10
N VAL A 52 -1.20 -5.05 7.65
CA VAL A 52 0.19 -4.63 7.44
C VAL A 52 0.57 -4.69 5.96
N GLY A 53 0.11 -5.73 5.25
CA GLY A 53 0.34 -5.89 3.82
C GLY A 53 -0.27 -4.75 2.99
N PHE A 54 -1.57 -4.51 3.15
CA PHE A 54 -2.25 -3.44 2.43
C PHE A 54 -1.78 -2.04 2.85
N LEU A 55 -1.42 -1.85 4.12
CA LEU A 55 -0.84 -0.59 4.60
C LEU A 55 0.53 -0.33 3.97
N ALA A 56 1.38 -1.35 3.84
CA ALA A 56 2.66 -1.21 3.15
C ALA A 56 2.48 -0.88 1.66
N LEU A 57 1.53 -1.52 0.99
CA LEU A 57 1.19 -1.20 -0.42
C LEU A 57 0.63 0.21 -0.59
N LEU A 58 -0.22 0.65 0.35
CA LEU A 58 -0.74 2.02 0.40
C LEU A 58 0.39 3.03 0.55
N ILE A 59 1.29 2.81 1.52
CA ILE A 59 2.46 3.66 1.75
C ILE A 59 3.37 3.64 0.52
N GLN A 60 3.59 2.49 -0.11
CA GLN A 60 4.42 2.38 -1.31
C GLN A 60 3.89 3.24 -2.46
N PHE A 61 2.57 3.19 -2.71
CA PHE A 61 1.93 3.99 -3.74
C PHE A 61 2.11 5.49 -3.49
N GLU A 62 1.73 5.95 -2.28
CA GLU A 62 1.86 7.35 -1.88
C GLU A 62 3.33 7.80 -1.87
N TYR A 63 4.23 6.92 -1.45
CA TYR A 63 5.65 7.19 -1.41
C TYR A 63 6.21 7.47 -2.81
N VAL A 64 5.93 6.60 -3.78
CA VAL A 64 6.39 6.79 -5.16
C VAL A 64 5.79 8.06 -5.76
N LYS A 65 4.52 8.33 -5.48
CA LYS A 65 3.77 9.41 -6.11
C LYS A 65 4.11 10.80 -5.55
N HIS A 66 4.33 10.90 -4.25
CA HIS A 66 4.39 12.20 -3.57
C HIS A 66 5.64 12.41 -2.70
N ILE A 67 6.35 11.33 -2.30
CA ILE A 67 7.39 11.43 -1.25
C ILE A 67 8.80 11.21 -1.81
N ALA A 68 9.00 10.25 -2.71
CA ALA A 68 10.31 9.78 -3.11
C ALA A 68 11.22 10.89 -3.66
N ILE A 69 10.70 11.68 -4.62
CA ILE A 69 11.45 12.74 -5.28
C ILE A 69 11.77 13.89 -4.31
N PRO A 70 10.79 14.51 -3.61
CA PRO A 70 11.10 15.58 -2.66
C PRO A 70 12.08 15.16 -1.57
N LEU A 71 11.93 13.93 -1.06
CA LEU A 71 12.81 13.40 -0.02
C LEU A 71 14.24 13.17 -0.54
N GLN A 72 14.39 12.69 -1.77
CA GLN A 72 15.69 12.55 -2.42
C GLN A 72 16.36 13.90 -2.65
N GLU A 73 15.63 14.90 -3.15
CA GLU A 73 16.13 16.26 -3.40
C GLU A 73 16.61 16.92 -2.11
N GLN A 74 15.79 16.86 -1.05
CA GLN A 74 16.15 17.36 0.28
C GLN A 74 17.39 16.67 0.82
N THR A 75 17.46 15.34 0.73
CA THR A 75 18.62 14.56 1.20
C THR A 75 19.88 14.94 0.42
N LEU A 76 19.77 15.11 -0.90
CA LEU A 76 20.91 15.50 -1.74
C LEU A 76 21.40 16.90 -1.40
N GLN A 77 20.49 17.86 -1.23
CA GLN A 77 20.85 19.23 -0.87
C GLN A 77 21.63 19.25 0.45
N THR A 78 21.12 18.60 1.50
CA THR A 78 21.76 18.58 2.82
C THR A 78 23.15 17.94 2.80
N VAL A 79 23.36 16.88 1.99
CA VAL A 79 24.64 16.16 1.95
C VAL A 79 25.65 16.83 1.01
N MET A 80 25.20 17.45 -0.08
CA MET A 80 26.09 18.23 -0.96
C MET A 80 26.62 19.49 -0.29
N GLU A 81 25.82 20.15 0.56
CA GLU A 81 26.26 21.26 1.40
C GLU A 81 27.41 20.88 2.35
N GLN A 82 27.59 19.58 2.65
CA GLN A 82 28.63 19.05 3.52
C GLN A 82 29.89 18.55 2.77
N GLY A 83 30.00 18.79 1.45
CA GLY A 83 31.21 18.51 0.68
C GLY A 83 31.39 17.05 0.22
N ALA A 84 30.32 16.25 0.23
CA ALA A 84 30.38 14.86 -0.24
C ALA A 84 30.61 14.75 -1.76
N ALA A 85 31.17 13.62 -2.22
CA ALA A 85 31.41 13.32 -3.64
C ALA A 85 30.08 13.22 -4.42
N ALA A 86 29.64 14.35 -4.99
CA ALA A 86 28.31 14.59 -5.52
C ALA A 86 27.77 13.48 -6.44
N VAL A 87 28.59 12.99 -7.38
CA VAL A 87 28.13 12.05 -8.41
C VAL A 87 27.85 10.64 -7.86
N LYS A 88 28.68 10.14 -6.94
CA LYS A 88 28.49 8.79 -6.37
C LYS A 88 27.33 8.77 -5.38
N PHE A 89 27.23 9.80 -4.56
CA PHE A 89 26.15 9.93 -3.58
C PHE A 89 24.79 10.11 -4.27
N GLN A 90 24.71 10.92 -5.33
CA GLN A 90 23.49 11.09 -6.12
C GLN A 90 22.99 9.77 -6.73
N LYS A 91 23.89 8.93 -7.26
CA LYS A 91 23.50 7.61 -7.77
C LYS A 91 22.98 6.69 -6.66
N LEU A 92 23.58 6.75 -5.48
CA LEU A 92 23.15 5.93 -4.34
C LEU A 92 21.77 6.34 -3.84
N THR A 93 21.52 7.65 -3.70
CA THR A 93 20.19 8.14 -3.28
C THR A 93 19.13 7.84 -4.33
N ASP A 94 19.45 7.97 -5.61
CA ASP A 94 18.54 7.59 -6.71
C ASP A 94 18.13 6.11 -6.62
N ILE A 95 19.10 5.21 -6.48
CA ILE A 95 18.81 3.79 -6.34
C ILE A 95 18.01 3.51 -5.07
N PHE A 96 18.36 4.12 -3.94
CA PHE A 96 17.69 3.85 -2.67
C PHE A 96 16.24 4.36 -2.66
N PHE A 97 16.04 5.67 -2.90
CA PHE A 97 14.73 6.32 -2.79
C PHE A 97 13.81 5.95 -3.96
N GLN A 98 14.31 5.86 -5.19
CA GLN A 98 13.42 5.61 -6.34
C GLN A 98 13.22 4.12 -6.65
N LYS A 99 14.12 3.23 -6.21
CA LYS A 99 14.07 1.81 -6.60
C LYS A 99 13.97 0.87 -5.41
N LEU A 100 14.96 0.90 -4.51
CA LEU A 100 15.08 -0.11 -3.45
C LEU A 100 13.95 0.00 -2.44
N LEU A 101 13.66 1.21 -1.95
CA LEU A 101 12.63 1.41 -0.93
C LEU A 101 11.22 1.12 -1.47
N PRO A 102 10.81 1.63 -2.66
CA PRO A 102 9.54 1.25 -3.28
C PRO A 102 9.41 -0.25 -3.52
N LEU A 103 10.44 -0.89 -4.08
CA LEU A 103 10.44 -2.33 -4.31
C LEU A 103 10.34 -3.12 -3.01
N GLY A 104 11.08 -2.70 -1.98
CA GLY A 104 11.05 -3.32 -0.66
C GLY A 104 9.65 -3.26 -0.04
N LEU A 105 9.00 -2.09 -0.08
CA LEU A 105 7.62 -1.94 0.41
C LEU A 105 6.62 -2.78 -0.41
N TYR A 106 6.78 -2.82 -1.73
CA TYR A 106 5.93 -3.62 -2.61
C TYR A 106 6.03 -5.12 -2.30
N LEU A 107 7.26 -5.64 -2.23
CA LEU A 107 7.51 -7.06 -1.93
C LEU A 107 7.08 -7.41 -0.51
N PHE A 108 7.34 -6.55 0.47
CA PHE A 108 6.90 -6.73 1.85
C PHE A 108 5.37 -6.75 1.94
N GLY A 109 4.70 -5.83 1.25
CA GLY A 109 3.24 -5.73 1.21
C GLY A 109 2.59 -7.01 0.68
N TRP A 110 2.96 -7.42 -0.54
CA TRP A 110 2.43 -8.65 -1.15
C TRP A 110 2.89 -9.92 -0.42
N GLY A 111 4.11 -9.95 0.12
CA GLY A 111 4.59 -11.05 0.95
C GLY A 111 3.74 -11.24 2.19
N SER A 112 3.37 -10.15 2.88
CA SER A 112 2.48 -10.20 4.03
C SER A 112 1.07 -10.69 3.67
N VAL A 113 0.52 -10.25 2.54
CA VAL A 113 -0.78 -10.74 2.03
C VAL A 113 -0.73 -12.24 1.73
N ALA A 114 0.32 -12.71 1.05
CA ALA A 114 0.50 -14.13 0.73
C ALA A 114 0.61 -14.99 2.00
N LEU A 115 1.39 -14.54 2.99
CA LEU A 115 1.51 -15.20 4.29
C LEU A 115 0.17 -15.24 5.04
N ALA A 116 -0.61 -14.16 4.99
CA ALA A 116 -1.94 -14.10 5.59
C ALA A 116 -2.89 -15.15 5.00
N ILE A 117 -2.88 -15.30 3.67
CA ILE A 117 -3.65 -16.33 2.96
C ILE A 117 -3.20 -17.72 3.41
N PHE A 118 -1.89 -17.99 3.39
CA PHE A 118 -1.33 -19.28 3.77
C PHE A 118 -1.71 -19.70 5.20
N PHE A 119 -1.57 -18.82 6.18
CA PHE A 119 -1.93 -19.12 7.56
C PHE A 119 -3.43 -19.34 7.76
N ASN A 120 -4.27 -18.60 7.04
CA ASN A 120 -5.72 -18.79 7.11
C ASN A 120 -6.14 -20.14 6.49
N SER A 121 -5.48 -20.56 5.41
CA SER A 121 -5.71 -21.86 4.78
C SER A 121 -5.31 -23.04 5.68
N GLN A 122 -4.17 -22.96 6.39
CA GLN A 122 -3.76 -24.02 7.30
C GLN A 122 -4.74 -24.21 8.47
N LYS A 123 -5.17 -23.10 9.09
CA LYS A 123 -6.12 -23.14 10.22
C LYS A 123 -7.46 -23.78 9.86
N ASN A 124 -7.89 -23.66 8.61
CA ASN A 124 -9.13 -24.28 8.15
C ASN A 124 -8.97 -25.80 7.98
N LYS A 125 -7.82 -26.27 7.48
CA LYS A 125 -7.54 -27.71 7.33
C LYS A 125 -7.52 -28.44 8.66
N GLU A 126 -6.89 -27.86 9.68
CA GLU A 126 -6.82 -28.42 11.05
C GLU A 126 -8.23 -28.60 11.66
N LYS A 127 -9.13 -27.65 11.43
CA LYS A 127 -10.52 -27.73 11.92
C LYS A 127 -11.36 -28.82 11.23
N ASP A 128 -11.05 -29.15 9.98
CA ASP A 128 -11.78 -30.19 9.25
C ASP A 128 -11.32 -31.60 9.66
N THR A 129 -10.05 -31.77 10.05
CA THR A 129 -9.53 -33.05 10.58
C THR A 129 -10.02 -33.39 11.99
N ASP A 130 -10.39 -32.40 12.80
CA ASP A 130 -10.85 -32.59 14.18
C ASP A 130 -12.37 -32.77 14.34
N LYS A 131 -13.14 -32.75 13.24
CA LYS A 131 -14.58 -33.06 13.32
C LYS A 131 -14.76 -34.58 13.51
N PRO A 132 -15.34 -35.06 14.63
CA PRO A 132 -15.65 -36.47 14.78
C PRO A 132 -16.68 -36.86 13.71
N GLU A 133 -16.46 -37.99 13.04
CA GLU A 133 -17.45 -38.59 12.16
C GLU A 133 -18.73 -38.82 12.98
N SER A 134 -19.76 -38.00 12.73
CA SER A 134 -21.09 -38.25 13.28
C SER A 134 -21.63 -39.51 12.61
N LYS A 135 -21.44 -40.64 13.28
CA LYS A 135 -22.12 -41.90 12.99
C LYS A 135 -23.52 -41.89 13.58
#